data_AF-A0A176RTV5-F1
#
_entry.id   AF-A0A176RTV5-F1
#
_cell.length_a   1.000
_cell.length_b   1.000
_cell.length_c   1.000
_cell.angle_alpha   90.00
_cell.angle_beta   90.00
_cell.angle_gamma   90.00
#
_symmetry.space_group_name_H-M   'P 1'
#
loop_
_entity.id
_entity.type
_entity.pdbx_description
1 polymer ?
#
loop_
_entity_poly.entity_id
_entity_poly.type
_entity_poly.pdbx_seq_one_letter_code
_entity_poly.pdbx_strand_id
1 'polypeptide(L)'
;MGDQGTIHHLLGRVGGKNICPHGYVRGAQDLASILRKVWGKRDLGWAKPGAIPKNIKGKRGVICYMNIPGYSGQGHIDLWNKTTPVGQAYWKASTIWFWKL
;
A
#
# COMPACT_ATOMS: atom_id res chain seq x y z
N MET A 1 0.68 -19.70 42.66
CA MET A 1 0.04 -18.37 42.62
C MET A 1 1.09 -17.39 42.13
N GLY A 2 1.05 -16.76 40.98
CA GLY A 2 0.17 -16.81 39.82
C GLY A 2 0.97 -16.18 38.68
N ASP A 3 0.98 -16.83 37.53
CA ASP A 3 1.62 -16.41 36.30
C ASP A 3 0.97 -15.11 35.80
N GLN A 4 1.68 -13.98 35.93
CA GLN A 4 1.25 -12.73 35.33
C GLN A 4 1.80 -12.66 33.90
N GLY A 5 1.01 -13.22 32.99
CA GLY A 5 1.23 -13.19 31.56
C GLY A 5 1.64 -11.78 31.11
N THR A 6 2.85 -11.71 30.55
CA THR A 6 3.32 -10.55 29.81
C THR A 6 2.46 -10.44 28.55
N ILE A 7 1.34 -9.74 28.65
CA ILE A 7 0.60 -9.28 27.48
C ILE A 7 1.56 -8.31 26.80
N HIS A 8 2.23 -8.79 25.76
CA HIS A 8 3.00 -7.98 24.83
C HIS A 8 2.07 -6.93 24.24
N HIS A 9 1.97 -5.81 24.94
CA HIS A 9 1.39 -4.58 24.50
C HIS A 9 2.34 -4.04 23.40
N LEU A 10 2.32 -4.67 22.23
CA LEU A 10 3.00 -4.22 21.03
C LEU A 10 2.26 -2.99 20.47
N LEU A 11 2.09 -1.96 21.29
CA LEU A 11 1.89 -0.59 20.83
C LEU A 11 3.24 0.00 20.42
N GLY A 12 3.95 -0.73 19.54
CA GLY A 12 4.79 -0.07 18.56
C GLY A 12 3.85 0.63 17.59
N ARG A 13 3.40 1.84 17.93
CA ARG A 13 2.69 2.75 17.03
C ARG A 13 3.68 3.10 15.91
N VAL A 14 3.74 2.25 14.89
CA VAL A 14 4.19 2.69 13.57
C VAL A 14 3.16 3.75 13.19
N GLY A 15 3.53 5.03 13.22
CA GLY A 15 2.63 6.09 12.77
C GLY A 15 2.01 5.69 11.43
N GLY A 16 0.70 5.88 11.27
CA GLY A 16 0.04 5.52 10.01
C GLY A 16 -1.40 5.08 10.18
N LYS A 17 -1.65 3.90 10.78
CA LYS A 17 -2.91 3.15 10.58
C LYS A 17 -4.19 3.94 10.89
N ASN A 18 -4.74 4.59 9.87
CA ASN A 18 -6.06 5.21 9.90
C ASN A 18 -7.10 4.11 9.69
N ILE A 19 -7.55 3.50 10.80
CA ILE A 19 -8.57 2.45 10.80
C ILE A 19 -9.90 3.07 11.24
N CYS A 20 -10.98 2.80 10.52
CA CYS A 20 -12.32 3.21 10.93
C CYS A 20 -12.84 2.34 12.08
N PRO A 21 -13.88 2.78 12.81
CA PRO A 21 -14.46 1.99 13.91
C PRO A 21 -14.90 0.56 13.52
N HIS A 22 -15.16 0.31 12.24
CA HIS A 22 -15.57 -1.00 11.73
C HIS A 22 -14.39 -1.89 11.29
N GLY A 23 -13.15 -1.49 11.55
CA GLY A 23 -11.95 -2.28 11.24
C GLY A 23 -11.40 -2.11 9.82
N TYR A 24 -11.96 -1.22 9.00
CA TYR A 24 -11.45 -0.96 7.65
C TYR A 24 -10.33 0.08 7.64
N VAL A 25 -9.29 -0.21 6.88
CA VAL A 25 -8.17 0.72 6.65
C VAL A 25 -8.61 1.82 5.68
N ARG A 26 -8.40 3.08 6.05
CA ARG A 26 -8.78 4.26 5.27
C ARG A 26 -7.63 4.86 4.45
N GLY A 27 -6.39 4.50 4.79
CA GLY A 27 -5.19 5.06 4.19
C GLY A 27 -4.54 4.15 3.15
N ALA A 28 -4.18 4.67 1.98
CA ALA A 28 -3.49 3.90 0.94
C ALA A 28 -2.11 3.40 1.41
N GLN A 29 -1.34 4.25 2.11
CA GLN A 29 -0.04 3.87 2.66
C GLN A 29 -0.17 2.91 3.85
N ASP A 30 -1.23 3.07 4.64
CA ASP A 30 -1.54 2.16 5.74
C ASP A 30 -1.88 0.77 5.23
N LEU A 31 -2.72 0.70 4.19
CA LEU A 31 -3.07 -0.56 3.56
C LEU A 31 -1.84 -1.18 2.91
N ALA A 32 -1.02 -0.40 2.18
CA ALA A 32 0.25 -0.86 1.64
C ALA A 32 1.21 -1.40 2.72
N SER A 33 1.24 -0.77 3.90
CA SER A 33 2.05 -1.23 5.04
C SER A 33 1.53 -2.54 5.63
N ILE A 34 0.21 -2.75 5.62
CA ILE A 34 -0.40 -4.03 6.02
C ILE A 34 -0.13 -5.10 4.97
N LEU A 35 -0.34 -4.83 3.69
CA LEU A 35 -0.03 -5.74 2.59
C LEU A 35 1.43 -6.21 2.64
N ARG A 36 2.36 -5.30 2.93
CA ARG A 36 3.76 -5.68 3.10
C ARG A 36 4.01 -6.70 4.24
N LYS A 37 3.20 -6.66 5.29
CA LYS A 37 3.28 -7.61 6.41
C LYS A 37 2.62 -8.94 6.08
N VAL A 38 1.48 -8.92 5.39
CA VAL A 38 0.69 -10.14 5.13
C VAL A 38 1.07 -10.88 3.85
N TRP A 39 1.50 -10.16 2.81
CA TRP A 39 1.88 -10.72 1.51
C TRP A 39 3.40 -10.69 1.28
N GLY A 40 4.15 -10.05 2.18
CA GLY A 40 5.59 -9.90 2.06
C GLY A 40 6.02 -8.67 1.25
N LYS A 41 7.29 -8.65 0.86
CA LYS A 41 7.85 -7.53 0.09
C LYS A 41 7.08 -7.35 -1.22
N ARG A 42 7.00 -6.10 -1.67
CA ARG A 42 6.51 -5.74 -3.02
C ARG A 42 7.29 -6.51 -4.09
N ASP A 43 6.61 -6.93 -5.15
CA ASP A 43 7.25 -7.56 -6.33
C ASP A 43 7.94 -6.52 -7.20
N LEU A 44 7.30 -5.36 -7.37
CA LEU A 44 7.85 -4.24 -8.13
C LEU A 44 7.70 -2.94 -7.32
N GLY A 45 8.61 -2.00 -7.56
CA GLY A 45 8.50 -0.66 -7.01
C GLY A 45 9.31 0.35 -7.81
N TRP A 46 8.82 1.59 -7.82
CA TRP A 46 9.38 2.67 -8.60
C TRP A 46 9.41 3.98 -7.81
N ALA A 47 10.46 4.76 -8.01
CA ALA A 47 10.57 6.12 -7.50
C ALA A 47 10.40 7.10 -8.67
N LYS A 48 9.39 7.98 -8.58
CA LYS A 48 9.06 9.02 -9.58
C LYS A 48 9.10 8.54 -11.04
N PRO A 49 8.37 7.47 -11.44
CA PRO A 49 8.49 6.94 -12.80
C PRO A 49 7.91 7.87 -13.87
N GLY A 50 6.93 8.72 -13.54
CA GLY A 50 6.33 9.70 -14.46
C GLY A 50 5.40 9.11 -15.53
N ALA A 51 5.66 7.86 -15.95
CA ALA A 51 4.87 7.10 -16.90
C ALA A 51 4.81 5.61 -16.50
N ILE A 52 3.97 4.82 -17.19
CA ILE A 52 3.82 3.38 -16.94
C ILE A 52 5.15 2.65 -17.22
N PRO A 53 5.76 1.99 -16.22
CA PRO A 53 6.97 1.19 -16.42
C PRO A 53 6.69 -0.04 -17.29
N LYS A 54 7.60 -0.40 -18.20
CA LYS A 54 7.38 -1.55 -19.12
C LYS A 54 7.23 -2.88 -18.38
N ASN A 55 7.90 -3.04 -17.23
CA ASN A 55 7.93 -4.29 -16.47
C ASN A 55 6.65 -4.60 -15.69
N ILE A 56 5.66 -3.70 -15.62
CA ILE A 56 4.34 -4.00 -15.06
C ILE A 56 3.34 -4.52 -16.11
N LYS A 57 3.63 -4.30 -17.41
CA LYS A 57 2.74 -4.71 -18.50
C LYS A 57 2.53 -6.22 -18.48
N GLY A 58 1.28 -6.65 -18.67
CA GLY A 58 0.88 -8.06 -18.67
C GLY A 58 0.73 -8.69 -17.28
N LYS A 59 1.10 -8.00 -16.20
CA LYS A 59 0.92 -8.48 -14.82
C LYS A 59 -0.44 -8.07 -14.26
N ARG A 60 -0.97 -8.84 -13.30
CA ARG A 60 -2.15 -8.47 -12.52
C ARG A 60 -1.76 -8.38 -11.05
N GLY A 61 -2.44 -7.54 -10.28
CA GLY A 61 -2.07 -7.36 -8.89
C GLY A 61 -2.70 -6.17 -8.20
N VAL A 62 -2.19 -5.86 -7.02
CA VAL A 62 -2.50 -4.63 -6.28
C VAL A 62 -1.40 -3.60 -6.55
N ILE A 63 -1.78 -2.37 -6.85
CA ILE A 63 -0.86 -1.25 -7.06
C ILE A 63 -1.17 -0.11 -6.09
N CYS A 64 -0.14 0.44 -5.45
CA CYS A 64 -0.26 1.59 -4.54
C CYS A 64 0.62 2.75 -5.01
N TYR A 65 0.00 3.90 -5.24
CA TYR A 65 0.60 5.16 -5.63
C TYR A 65 0.68 6.09 -4.40
N MET A 66 1.88 6.42 -3.93
CA MET A 66 2.11 7.20 -2.71
C MET A 66 2.61 8.60 -3.01
N ASN A 67 2.17 9.59 -2.22
CA ASN A 67 2.59 10.99 -2.32
C ASN A 67 2.34 11.53 -3.74
N ILE A 68 1.06 11.56 -4.12
CA ILE A 68 0.59 12.06 -5.43
C ILE A 68 0.68 13.59 -5.43
N PRO A 69 1.36 14.22 -6.41
CA PRO A 69 1.46 15.67 -6.48
C PRO A 69 0.09 16.36 -6.50
N GLY A 70 -0.08 17.40 -5.68
CA GLY A 70 -1.34 18.15 -5.57
C GLY A 70 -2.43 17.46 -4.73
N TYR A 71 -2.15 16.30 -4.14
CA TYR A 71 -3.08 15.60 -3.26
C TYR A 71 -2.52 15.50 -1.83
N SER A 72 -3.31 15.93 -0.85
CA SER A 72 -2.91 15.93 0.57
C SER A 72 -3.10 14.60 1.29
N GLY A 73 -3.80 13.64 0.67
CA GLY A 73 -4.01 12.32 1.24
C GLY A 73 -2.79 11.40 1.08
N GLN A 74 -2.87 10.22 1.69
CA GLN A 74 -1.75 9.26 1.69
C GLN A 74 -1.43 8.71 0.29
N GLY A 75 -2.39 8.70 -0.63
CA GLY A 75 -2.19 8.20 -1.99
C GLY A 75 -3.42 7.48 -2.52
N HIS A 76 -3.21 6.65 -3.54
CA HIS A 76 -4.24 5.83 -4.18
C HIS A 76 -3.82 4.36 -4.20
N ILE A 77 -4.73 3.45 -3.96
CA ILE A 77 -4.48 2.00 -4.05
C ILE A 77 -5.58 1.36 -4.88
N ASP A 78 -5.20 0.49 -5.80
CA ASP A 78 -6.09 -0.02 -6.85
C ASP A 78 -5.70 -1.45 -7.27
N LEU A 79 -6.60 -2.07 -8.03
CA LEU A 79 -6.32 -3.33 -8.73
C LEU A 79 -5.77 -3.01 -10.12
N TRP A 80 -4.64 -3.62 -10.47
CA TRP A 80 -4.02 -3.53 -11.78
C TRP A 80 -4.39 -4.75 -12.63
N ASN A 81 -4.93 -4.52 -13.83
CA ASN A 81 -5.38 -5.57 -14.73
C ASN A 81 -4.62 -5.55 -16.06
N LYS A 82 -3.35 -5.99 -16.04
CA LYS A 82 -2.44 -6.13 -17.20
C LYS A 82 -1.96 -4.83 -17.82
N THR A 83 -2.84 -3.87 -18.06
CA THR A 83 -2.56 -2.66 -18.83
C THR A 83 -2.97 -1.36 -18.14
N THR A 84 -3.97 -1.42 -17.27
CA THR A 84 -4.56 -0.27 -16.58
C THR A 84 -5.06 -0.66 -15.18
N PRO A 85 -5.15 0.26 -14.21
CA PRO A 85 -5.93 0.00 -13.00
C PRO A 85 -7.42 -0.08 -13.32
N VAL A 86 -8.17 -0.71 -12.42
CA VAL A 86 -9.65 -0.79 -12.49
C VAL A 86 -10.26 0.59 -12.22
N GLY A 87 -9.73 1.35 -11.27
CA GLY A 87 -10.11 2.74 -11.03
C GLY A 87 -9.26 3.73 -11.85
N GLN A 88 -8.19 4.23 -11.25
CA GLN A 88 -7.37 5.31 -11.82
C GLN A 88 -5.87 5.17 -11.53
N ALA A 89 -5.03 5.63 -12.45
CA ALA A 89 -3.58 5.58 -12.33
C ALA A 89 -2.98 6.94 -11.97
N TYR A 90 -1.93 6.92 -11.14
CA TYR A 90 -1.22 8.13 -10.70
C TYR A 90 0.30 7.97 -10.84
N TRP A 91 0.80 7.85 -12.07
CA TRP A 91 2.24 7.59 -12.35
C TRP A 91 3.19 8.73 -11.98
N LYS A 92 2.67 9.93 -11.69
CA LYS A 92 3.43 11.05 -11.14
C LYS A 92 3.65 10.95 -9.62
N ALA A 93 3.11 9.92 -8.95
CA ALA A 93 3.35 9.63 -7.55
C ALA A 93 4.86 9.45 -7.26
N SER A 94 5.29 9.88 -6.08
CA SER A 94 6.71 9.84 -5.71
C SER A 94 7.23 8.42 -5.52
N THR A 95 6.39 7.53 -4.97
CA THR A 95 6.70 6.12 -4.74
C THR A 95 5.52 5.27 -5.18
N ILE A 96 5.77 4.21 -5.95
CA ILE A 96 4.72 3.29 -6.38
C ILE A 96 5.16 1.86 -6.05
N TRP A 97 4.30 1.08 -5.40
CA TRP A 97 4.52 -0.33 -5.10
C TRP A 97 3.48 -1.21 -5.79
N PHE A 98 3.89 -2.43 -6.14
CA PHE A 98 3.02 -3.41 -6.76
C PHE A 98 3.27 -4.80 -6.17
N TRP A 99 2.17 -5.51 -5.91
CA TRP A 99 2.14 -6.93 -5.53
C TRP A 99 1.39 -7.71 -6.59
N LYS A 100 2.04 -8.73 -7.15
CA LYS A 100 1.48 -9.58 -8.20
C LYS A 100 0.47 -10.56 -7.61
N LEU A 101 -0.62 -10.78 -8.33
CA LEU A 101 -1.61 -11.86 -8.11
C LEU A 101 -1.50 -12.92 -9.22
#